data_AF-A0A3C0UH71-F1
#
_entry.id   AF-A0A3C0UH71-F1
#
_cell.length_a   1.000
_cell.length_b   1.000
_cell.length_c   1.000
_cell.angle_alpha   90.00
_cell.angle_beta   90.00
_cell.angle_gamma   90.00
#
_symmetry.space_group_name_H-M   'P 1'
#
loop_
_entity.id
_entity.type
_entity.pdbx_description
1 polymer ?
#
loop_
_entity_poly.entity_id
_entity_poly.type
_entity_poly.pdbx_seq_one_letter_code
_entity_poly.pdbx_strand_id
1 'polypeptide(L)'
;MSNIKVTLPYGREEITVAIPQQNLIGVYSPKDVAPVANLTEEIVRCLENPIDSRPLRQLVQGVKNVVIIADDNTRLTPTDKIIPVLLDEMNAAGIKDEQITIIIALGTHRFMTEEEIEIKFGKVVVERVTIKNHDFKNPEALISLGTTANGTNILVNKEAYEADFKIGVGSIVPHHIPGFAGGAKIVQPGISGEKTTAETHLLSVRAPRSYLGIEDNPVRQELNMIADKINMHTIFNTVLNRHGEVVGAFFGDTKTAFNAGVELSRHVYATEIPEAADIVISSSHPCDLEFWQAHKTLYPSDLAVKAGGTIIIATPCYEGIAVTHGEMADMTCHSSQHLRKMVDNGEVHDEVAAALAIAWAQVKEREAVYFVSNGIQDADVSKLGFTPFATVQQAFDAAMAKHGTAARVTVLTHAPDMLPIVPGNR
;
A
#
# COMPACT_ATOMS: atom_id res chain seq x y z
N MET A 1 -32.28 15.53 19.15
CA MET A 1 -31.82 15.29 17.77
C MET A 1 -31.69 13.79 17.60
N SER A 2 -32.14 13.20 16.49
CA SER A 2 -31.98 11.76 16.24
C SER A 2 -30.52 11.45 15.94
N ASN A 3 -29.97 10.45 16.63
CA ASN A 3 -28.65 9.94 16.33
C ASN A 3 -28.78 8.74 15.38
N ILE A 4 -27.89 8.66 14.40
CA ILE A 4 -27.66 7.46 13.60
C ILE A 4 -26.46 6.70 14.17
N LYS A 5 -26.55 5.37 14.26
CA LYS A 5 -25.42 4.52 14.60
C LYS A 5 -24.69 4.15 13.32
N VAL A 6 -23.40 4.44 13.26
CA VAL A 6 -22.52 4.08 12.14
C VAL A 6 -21.53 3.04 12.63
N THR A 7 -21.42 1.94 11.89
CA THR A 7 -20.52 0.84 12.17
C THR A 7 -19.33 0.88 11.21
N LEU A 8 -18.12 0.65 11.73
CA LEU A 8 -16.90 0.57 10.94
C LEU A 8 -16.16 -0.74 11.24
N PRO A 9 -15.48 -1.35 10.24
CA PRO A 9 -14.56 -2.46 10.48
C PRO A 9 -13.44 -2.08 11.45
N TYR A 10 -12.99 -3.04 12.26
CA TYR A 10 -11.89 -2.88 13.21
C TYR A 10 -11.17 -4.23 13.39
N GLY A 11 -10.22 -4.54 12.50
CA GLY A 11 -9.63 -5.88 12.44
C GLY A 11 -10.68 -6.92 12.10
N ARG A 12 -10.88 -7.89 13.02
CA ARG A 12 -11.92 -8.93 12.90
C ARG A 12 -13.24 -8.55 13.56
N GLU A 13 -13.30 -7.37 14.16
CA GLU A 13 -14.46 -6.87 14.88
C GLU A 13 -15.05 -5.65 14.16
N GLU A 14 -16.11 -5.10 14.73
CA GLU A 14 -16.71 -3.86 14.29
C GLU A 14 -16.85 -2.91 15.49
N ILE A 15 -16.66 -1.62 15.23
CA ILE A 15 -16.89 -0.57 16.23
C ILE A 15 -18.04 0.32 15.80
N THR A 16 -18.76 0.91 16.76
CA THR A 16 -19.92 1.76 16.49
C THR A 16 -19.75 3.15 17.09
N VAL A 17 -20.15 4.17 16.34
CA VAL A 17 -20.28 5.57 16.80
C VAL A 17 -21.69 6.07 16.56
N ALA A 18 -22.25 6.80 17.53
CA ALA A 18 -23.53 7.48 17.41
C ALA A 18 -23.32 8.93 16.99
N ILE A 19 -23.76 9.28 15.78
CA ILE A 19 -23.58 10.60 15.16
C ILE A 19 -24.96 11.25 15.03
N PRO A 20 -25.17 12.51 15.42
CA PRO A 20 -26.42 13.20 15.14
C PRO A 20 -26.65 13.30 13.63
N GLN A 21 -27.84 12.94 13.16
CA GLN A 21 -28.12 12.82 11.73
C GLN A 21 -27.85 14.12 10.96
N GLN A 22 -28.09 15.28 11.56
CA GLN A 22 -27.85 16.56 10.91
C GLN A 22 -26.35 16.91 10.72
N ASN A 23 -25.44 16.23 11.43
CA ASN A 23 -24.00 16.49 11.35
C ASN A 23 -23.32 15.59 10.29
N LEU A 24 -23.92 14.44 9.97
CA LEU A 24 -23.36 13.48 9.03
C LEU A 24 -23.49 13.96 7.58
N ILE A 25 -22.36 14.07 6.89
CA ILE A 25 -22.28 14.24 5.43
C ILE A 25 -22.58 12.90 4.75
N GLY A 26 -21.90 11.84 5.19
CA GLY A 26 -22.08 10.50 4.67
C GLY A 26 -21.12 9.48 5.27
N VAL A 27 -21.41 8.20 5.00
CA VAL A 27 -20.55 7.05 5.30
C VAL A 27 -20.09 6.49 3.97
N TYR A 28 -18.78 6.42 3.77
CA TYR A 28 -18.17 6.11 2.50
C TYR A 28 -17.28 4.86 2.59
N SER A 29 -17.31 4.08 1.51
CA SER A 29 -16.50 2.89 1.26
C SER A 29 -16.07 2.90 -0.21
N PRO A 30 -15.11 2.05 -0.61
CA PRO A 30 -14.95 1.70 -2.02
C PRO A 30 -16.26 1.13 -2.57
N LYS A 31 -16.48 1.32 -3.87
CA LYS A 31 -17.71 0.87 -4.54
C LYS A 31 -17.82 -0.65 -4.54
N ASP A 32 -19.06 -1.13 -4.47
CA ASP A 32 -19.40 -2.54 -4.64
C ASP A 32 -19.40 -2.92 -6.11
N VAL A 33 -18.20 -3.07 -6.65
CA VAL A 33 -18.02 -3.63 -8.00
C VAL A 33 -18.07 -5.15 -7.88
N ALA A 34 -18.94 -5.76 -8.70
CA ALA A 34 -19.10 -7.21 -8.74
C ALA A 34 -17.77 -7.89 -9.15
N PRO A 35 -17.40 -9.00 -8.51
CA PRO A 35 -16.22 -9.75 -8.92
C PRO A 35 -16.42 -10.39 -10.29
N VAL A 36 -15.32 -10.80 -10.91
CA VAL A 36 -15.36 -11.63 -12.12
C VAL A 36 -16.07 -12.95 -11.82
N ALA A 37 -16.86 -13.44 -12.77
CA ALA A 37 -17.70 -14.64 -12.56
C ALA A 37 -16.86 -15.90 -12.28
N ASN A 38 -15.70 -16.02 -12.93
CA ASN A 38 -14.75 -17.11 -12.73
C ASN A 38 -13.32 -16.55 -12.79
N LEU A 39 -12.62 -16.60 -11.65
CA LEU A 39 -11.26 -16.08 -11.54
C LEU A 39 -10.26 -16.82 -12.43
N THR A 40 -10.35 -18.15 -12.52
CA THR A 40 -9.43 -18.93 -13.36
C THR A 40 -9.60 -18.59 -14.84
N GLU A 41 -10.84 -18.46 -15.32
CA GLU A 41 -11.12 -18.03 -16.69
C GLU A 41 -10.62 -16.61 -16.96
N GLU A 42 -10.77 -15.70 -15.99
CA GLU A 42 -10.26 -14.33 -16.11
C GLU A 42 -8.72 -14.30 -16.20
N ILE A 43 -8.03 -15.12 -15.40
CA ILE A 43 -6.56 -15.25 -15.47
C ILE A 43 -6.14 -15.75 -16.85
N VAL A 44 -6.78 -16.82 -17.34
CA VAL A 44 -6.50 -17.38 -18.68
C VAL A 44 -6.76 -16.34 -19.76
N ARG A 45 -7.90 -15.63 -19.72
CA ARG A 45 -8.25 -14.56 -20.67
C ARG A 45 -7.15 -13.52 -20.79
N CYS A 46 -6.59 -13.08 -19.66
CA CYS A 46 -5.52 -12.08 -19.63
C CYS A 46 -4.21 -12.59 -20.24
N LEU A 47 -3.86 -13.85 -19.98
CA LEU A 47 -2.66 -14.48 -20.53
C LEU A 47 -2.76 -14.70 -22.06
N GLU A 48 -3.96 -14.99 -22.55
CA GLU A 48 -4.26 -15.13 -23.98
C GLU A 48 -4.34 -13.78 -24.71
N ASN A 49 -4.74 -12.72 -24.00
CA ASN A 49 -4.93 -11.37 -24.55
C ASN A 49 -4.08 -10.33 -23.77
N PRO A 50 -2.74 -10.43 -23.84
CA PRO A 50 -1.83 -9.52 -23.14
C PRO A 50 -1.96 -8.08 -23.66
N ILE A 51 -1.79 -7.12 -22.75
CA ILE A 51 -1.75 -5.69 -23.08
C ILE A 51 -0.33 -5.32 -23.51
N ASP A 52 -0.17 -4.90 -24.77
CA ASP A 52 1.09 -4.47 -25.39
C ASP A 52 2.29 -5.41 -25.13
N SER A 53 2.03 -6.71 -25.10
CA SER A 53 3.05 -7.74 -24.92
C SER A 53 2.70 -9.00 -25.73
N ARG A 54 3.64 -9.93 -25.83
CA ARG A 54 3.36 -11.26 -26.40
C ARG A 54 2.77 -12.16 -25.32
N PRO A 55 2.02 -13.22 -25.70
CA PRO A 55 1.53 -14.20 -24.73
C PRO A 55 2.68 -14.80 -23.91
N LEU A 56 2.45 -15.07 -22.62
CA LEU A 56 3.47 -15.56 -21.69
C LEU A 56 4.25 -16.75 -22.26
N ARG A 57 3.52 -17.72 -22.82
CA ARG A 57 4.08 -18.93 -23.43
C ARG A 57 5.10 -18.64 -24.53
N GLN A 58 4.96 -17.54 -25.27
CA GLN A 58 5.93 -17.12 -26.31
C GLN A 58 7.12 -16.36 -25.72
N LEU A 59 6.89 -15.61 -24.64
CA LEU A 59 7.94 -14.82 -23.98
C LEU A 59 8.98 -15.70 -23.29
N VAL A 60 8.56 -16.83 -22.71
CA VAL A 60 9.43 -17.72 -21.94
C VAL A 60 10.08 -18.83 -22.78
N GLN A 61 9.85 -18.88 -24.10
CA GLN A 61 10.48 -19.89 -24.96
C GLN A 61 12.00 -19.76 -24.96
N GLY A 62 12.70 -20.84 -24.58
CA GLY A 62 14.17 -20.89 -24.55
C GLY A 62 14.81 -20.16 -23.37
N VAL A 63 14.01 -19.58 -22.46
CA VAL A 63 14.47 -18.97 -21.20
C VAL A 63 14.98 -20.07 -20.26
N LYS A 64 16.08 -19.81 -19.54
CA LYS A 64 16.69 -20.83 -18.66
C LYS A 64 16.32 -20.64 -17.20
N ASN A 65 16.08 -19.42 -16.75
CA ASN A 65 15.66 -19.10 -15.39
C ASN A 65 14.58 -18.00 -15.39
N VAL A 66 13.51 -18.25 -14.64
CA VAL A 66 12.40 -17.32 -14.48
C VAL A 66 12.33 -16.90 -13.02
N VAL A 67 12.17 -15.60 -12.79
CA VAL A 67 11.82 -15.07 -11.47
C VAL A 67 10.41 -14.48 -11.50
N ILE A 68 9.56 -15.00 -10.61
CA ILE A 68 8.28 -14.40 -10.28
C ILE A 68 8.48 -13.53 -9.04
N ILE A 69 8.26 -12.24 -9.17
CA ILE A 69 8.29 -11.31 -8.03
C ILE A 69 6.86 -11.13 -7.55
N ALA A 70 6.52 -11.60 -6.35
CA ALA A 70 5.15 -11.59 -5.85
C ALA A 70 5.05 -10.84 -4.52
N ASP A 71 3.94 -10.14 -4.28
CA ASP A 71 3.76 -9.40 -3.03
C ASP A 71 3.57 -10.29 -1.80
N ASP A 72 3.77 -9.69 -0.62
CA ASP A 72 3.77 -10.38 0.68
C ASP A 72 2.36 -10.56 1.27
N ASN A 73 2.29 -11.07 2.50
CA ASN A 73 1.03 -11.26 3.24
C ASN A 73 0.33 -9.95 3.66
N THR A 74 0.96 -8.78 3.49
CA THR A 74 0.33 -7.47 3.73
C THR A 74 -0.53 -7.00 2.55
N ARG A 75 -0.68 -7.86 1.54
CA ARG A 75 -1.48 -7.63 0.34
C ARG A 75 -2.46 -8.77 0.12
N LEU A 76 -3.67 -8.40 -0.28
CA LEU A 76 -4.77 -9.32 -0.56
C LEU A 76 -4.71 -9.97 -1.95
N THR A 77 -3.61 -9.80 -2.70
CA THR A 77 -3.45 -10.43 -4.02
C THR A 77 -3.61 -11.96 -3.89
N PRO A 78 -4.50 -12.60 -4.68
CA PRO A 78 -4.77 -14.04 -4.61
C PRO A 78 -3.68 -14.84 -5.33
N THR A 79 -2.46 -14.78 -4.81
CA THR A 79 -1.27 -15.43 -5.36
C THR A 79 -1.42 -16.94 -5.45
N ASP A 80 -2.14 -17.56 -4.50
CA ASP A 80 -2.49 -18.98 -4.49
C ASP A 80 -3.40 -19.41 -5.65
N LYS A 81 -4.08 -18.46 -6.30
CA LYS A 81 -4.91 -18.70 -7.50
C LYS A 81 -4.19 -18.30 -8.78
N ILE A 82 -3.43 -17.21 -8.76
CA ILE A 82 -2.74 -16.68 -9.94
C ILE A 82 -1.54 -17.55 -10.31
N ILE A 83 -0.66 -17.83 -9.35
CA ILE A 83 0.64 -18.43 -9.62
C ILE A 83 0.53 -19.86 -10.16
N PRO A 84 -0.35 -20.75 -9.68
CA PRO A 84 -0.51 -22.07 -10.30
C PRO A 84 -0.77 -22.02 -11.80
N VAL A 85 -1.62 -21.09 -12.26
CA VAL A 85 -1.93 -20.91 -13.69
C VAL A 85 -0.72 -20.39 -14.45
N LEU A 86 0.06 -19.47 -13.86
CA LEU A 86 1.31 -18.98 -14.46
C LEU A 86 2.34 -20.10 -14.60
N LEU A 87 2.50 -20.94 -13.57
CA LEU A 87 3.41 -22.09 -13.60
C LEU A 87 3.01 -23.08 -14.70
N ASP A 88 1.72 -23.40 -14.82
CA ASP A 88 1.21 -24.30 -15.84
C ASP A 88 1.42 -23.75 -17.26
N GLU A 89 1.23 -22.44 -17.48
CA GLU A 89 1.54 -21.79 -18.76
C GLU A 89 3.04 -21.81 -19.10
N MET A 90 3.91 -21.61 -18.11
CA MET A 90 5.36 -21.70 -18.30
C MET A 90 5.83 -23.13 -18.57
N ASN A 91 5.27 -24.12 -17.86
CA ASN A 91 5.53 -25.54 -18.11
C ASN A 91 5.08 -25.97 -19.51
N ALA A 92 3.93 -25.48 -19.99
CA ALA A 92 3.46 -25.72 -21.34
C ALA A 92 4.42 -25.14 -22.42
N ALA A 93 5.25 -24.15 -22.06
CA ALA A 93 6.34 -23.64 -22.89
C ALA A 93 7.66 -24.41 -22.76
N GLY A 94 7.73 -25.41 -21.88
CA GLY A 94 8.91 -26.23 -21.62
C GLY A 94 9.81 -25.74 -20.48
N ILE A 95 9.40 -24.74 -19.71
CA ILE A 95 10.12 -24.30 -18.50
C ILE A 95 9.79 -25.25 -17.35
N LYS A 96 10.79 -25.89 -16.75
CA LYS A 96 10.57 -26.78 -15.60
C LYS A 96 10.41 -25.98 -14.31
N ASP A 97 9.72 -26.55 -13.33
CA ASP A 97 9.49 -25.89 -12.04
C ASP A 97 10.82 -25.54 -11.33
N GLU A 98 11.88 -26.35 -11.48
CA GLU A 98 13.20 -26.05 -10.88
C GLU A 98 13.91 -24.85 -11.53
N GLN A 99 13.41 -24.37 -12.66
CA GLN A 99 13.90 -23.17 -13.36
C GLN A 99 13.15 -21.90 -12.92
N ILE A 100 12.17 -22.02 -12.02
CA ILE A 100 11.32 -20.93 -11.58
C ILE A 100 11.57 -20.67 -10.09
N THR A 101 11.93 -19.44 -9.75
CA THR A 101 12.01 -18.98 -8.36
C THR A 101 10.96 -17.90 -8.11
N ILE A 102 10.28 -17.95 -6.97
CA ILE A 102 9.47 -16.85 -6.47
C ILE A 102 10.29 -16.04 -5.46
N ILE A 103 10.39 -14.73 -5.68
CA ILE A 103 10.95 -13.78 -4.72
C ILE A 103 9.81 -12.96 -4.13
N ILE A 104 9.64 -13.05 -2.82
CA ILE A 104 8.63 -12.30 -2.07
C ILE A 104 9.09 -10.85 -1.95
N ALA A 105 8.29 -9.94 -2.49
CA ALA A 105 8.53 -8.51 -2.51
C ALA A 105 8.16 -7.84 -1.18
N LEU A 106 9.01 -8.04 -0.17
CA LEU A 106 8.82 -7.49 1.19
C LEU A 106 9.03 -5.97 1.27
N GLY A 107 9.80 -5.37 0.36
CA GLY A 107 10.36 -4.05 0.59
C GLY A 107 11.17 -4.03 1.89
N THR A 108 10.73 -3.25 2.87
CA THR A 108 11.37 -3.18 4.20
C THR A 108 10.57 -3.90 5.30
N HIS A 109 9.61 -4.74 4.94
CA HIS A 109 8.87 -5.54 5.90
C HIS A 109 9.72 -6.69 6.47
N ARG A 110 9.26 -7.26 7.59
CA ARG A 110 9.85 -8.48 8.16
C ARG A 110 9.69 -9.66 7.21
N PHE A 111 10.52 -10.67 7.39
CA PHE A 111 10.34 -11.95 6.68
C PHE A 111 8.99 -12.57 7.02
N MET A 112 8.37 -13.17 6.00
CA MET A 112 7.23 -14.06 6.19
C MET A 112 7.72 -15.39 6.76
N THR A 113 6.94 -15.94 7.69
CA THR A 113 7.14 -17.30 8.21
C THR A 113 6.76 -18.34 7.17
N GLU A 114 7.18 -19.59 7.36
CA GLU A 114 6.79 -20.70 6.48
C GLU A 114 5.26 -20.87 6.41
N GLU A 115 4.57 -20.70 7.54
CA GLU A 115 3.09 -20.76 7.61
C GLU A 115 2.45 -19.61 6.82
N GLU A 116 2.95 -18.37 6.95
CA GLU A 116 2.46 -17.23 6.18
C GLU A 116 2.71 -17.41 4.68
N ILE A 117 3.84 -18.02 4.30
CA ILE A 117 4.17 -18.35 2.90
C ILE A 117 3.19 -19.41 2.37
N GLU A 118 2.93 -20.49 3.11
CA GLU A 118 1.98 -21.52 2.69
C GLU A 118 0.56 -20.96 2.55
N ILE A 119 0.12 -20.08 3.46
CA ILE A 119 -1.18 -19.40 3.37
C ILE A 119 -1.26 -18.51 2.14
N LYS A 120 -0.24 -17.69 1.88
CA LYS A 120 -0.22 -16.71 0.78
C LYS A 120 -0.11 -17.37 -0.59
N PHE A 121 0.78 -18.36 -0.73
CA PHE A 121 1.09 -18.97 -2.03
C PHE A 121 0.35 -20.28 -2.28
N GLY A 122 -0.18 -20.90 -1.24
CA GLY A 122 -0.83 -22.20 -1.31
C GLY A 122 0.17 -23.35 -1.40
N LYS A 123 -0.20 -24.47 -0.77
CA LYS A 123 0.61 -25.70 -0.72
C LYS A 123 1.10 -26.18 -2.09
N VAL A 124 0.25 -26.11 -3.11
CA VAL A 124 0.61 -26.52 -4.49
C VAL A 124 1.80 -25.75 -5.03
N VAL A 125 1.89 -24.45 -4.77
CA VAL A 125 3.01 -23.62 -5.25
C VAL A 125 4.28 -23.92 -4.45
N VAL A 126 4.16 -23.99 -3.13
CA VAL A 126 5.28 -24.26 -2.21
C VAL A 126 5.94 -25.61 -2.50
N GLU A 127 5.17 -26.62 -2.91
CA GLU A 127 5.70 -27.94 -3.27
C GLU A 127 6.37 -27.99 -4.65
N ARG A 128 6.05 -27.05 -5.54
CA ARG A 128 6.54 -27.03 -6.93
C ARG A 128 7.82 -26.24 -7.09
N VAL A 129 7.88 -25.04 -6.52
CA VAL A 129 8.94 -24.06 -6.81
C VAL A 129 9.60 -23.52 -5.55
N THR A 130 10.82 -23.02 -5.69
CA THR A 130 11.51 -22.36 -4.57
C THR A 130 10.91 -20.98 -4.32
N ILE A 131 10.58 -20.67 -3.07
CA ILE A 131 10.08 -19.36 -2.64
C ILE A 131 11.07 -18.74 -1.64
N LYS A 132 11.48 -17.49 -1.86
CA LYS A 132 12.47 -16.78 -1.05
C LYS A 132 11.96 -15.44 -0.56
N ASN A 133 12.17 -15.15 0.73
CA ASN A 133 12.06 -13.78 1.25
C ASN A 133 13.14 -12.88 0.65
N HIS A 134 12.80 -11.66 0.25
CA HIS A 134 13.79 -10.67 -0.15
C HIS A 134 14.51 -10.10 1.08
N ASP A 135 15.84 -10.19 1.11
CA ASP A 135 16.67 -9.59 2.16
C ASP A 135 17.20 -8.22 1.72
N PHE A 136 16.48 -7.16 2.10
CA PHE A 136 16.78 -5.78 1.73
C PHE A 136 18.00 -5.19 2.48
N LYS A 137 18.46 -5.85 3.55
CA LYS A 137 19.61 -5.43 4.37
C LYS A 137 20.89 -6.17 4.01
N ASN A 138 20.80 -7.31 3.33
CA ASN A 138 21.98 -8.09 2.93
C ASN A 138 22.64 -7.54 1.66
N PRO A 139 23.82 -6.90 1.75
CA PRO A 139 24.49 -6.32 0.59
C PRO A 139 24.94 -7.37 -0.44
N GLU A 140 25.18 -8.62 -0.04
CA GLU A 140 25.59 -9.70 -0.97
C GLU A 140 24.41 -10.19 -1.83
N ALA A 141 23.18 -9.99 -1.35
CA ALA A 141 21.96 -10.30 -2.08
C ALA A 141 21.53 -9.16 -3.03
N LEU A 142 22.24 -8.02 -3.01
CA LEU A 142 21.91 -6.82 -3.76
C LEU A 142 22.96 -6.53 -4.83
N ILE A 143 22.53 -5.89 -5.91
CA ILE A 143 23.41 -5.36 -6.95
C ILE A 143 23.12 -3.87 -7.20
N SER A 144 24.19 -3.09 -7.35
CA SER A 144 24.11 -1.66 -7.67
C SER A 144 24.02 -1.42 -9.17
N LEU A 145 23.01 -0.65 -9.59
CA LEU A 145 22.76 -0.26 -10.99
C LEU A 145 22.97 1.25 -11.22
N GLY A 146 23.77 1.88 -10.34
CA GLY A 146 24.09 3.31 -10.37
C GLY A 146 23.09 4.16 -9.59
N THR A 147 22.84 5.37 -10.07
CA THR A 147 21.93 6.35 -9.47
C THR A 147 20.91 6.88 -10.47
N THR A 148 19.77 7.33 -9.96
CA THR A 148 18.74 8.04 -10.72
C THR A 148 19.09 9.53 -10.85
N ALA A 149 18.35 10.25 -11.70
CA ALA A 149 18.50 11.70 -11.84
C ALA A 149 18.11 12.47 -10.55
N ASN A 150 17.28 11.90 -9.68
CA ASN A 150 16.90 12.48 -8.40
C ASN A 150 17.93 12.21 -7.29
N GLY A 151 19.00 11.49 -7.60
CA GLY A 151 20.08 11.13 -6.67
C GLY A 151 19.89 9.78 -5.98
N THR A 152 18.80 9.06 -6.24
CA THR A 152 18.52 7.76 -5.61
C THR A 152 19.49 6.69 -6.10
N ASN A 153 20.17 6.01 -5.19
CA ASN A 153 20.93 4.79 -5.44
C ASN A 153 20.00 3.66 -5.85
N ILE A 154 20.38 2.88 -6.85
CA ILE A 154 19.59 1.75 -7.34
C ILE A 154 20.25 0.45 -6.87
N LEU A 155 19.77 -0.09 -5.75
CA LEU A 155 20.18 -1.37 -5.17
C LEU A 155 18.99 -2.32 -5.27
N VAL A 156 19.12 -3.39 -6.03
CA VAL A 156 18.03 -4.35 -6.29
C VAL A 156 18.49 -5.78 -6.04
N ASN A 157 17.53 -6.68 -5.81
CA ASN A 157 17.80 -8.11 -5.65
C ASN A 157 18.60 -8.66 -6.85
N LYS A 158 19.78 -9.21 -6.56
CA LYS A 158 20.72 -9.71 -7.56
C LYS A 158 20.17 -10.90 -8.34
N GLU A 159 19.51 -11.84 -7.67
CA GLU A 159 18.89 -13.00 -8.33
C GLU A 159 17.78 -12.59 -9.29
N ALA A 160 16.95 -11.61 -8.87
CA ALA A 160 15.94 -11.04 -9.76
C ALA A 160 16.58 -10.36 -10.97
N TYR A 161 17.65 -9.58 -10.78
CA TYR A 161 18.35 -8.88 -11.87
C TYR A 161 18.97 -9.85 -12.89
N GLU A 162 19.61 -10.93 -12.41
CA GLU A 162 20.31 -11.93 -13.22
C GLU A 162 19.37 -12.92 -13.95
N ALA A 163 18.07 -12.91 -13.64
CA ALA A 163 17.11 -13.79 -14.31
C ALA A 163 16.91 -13.45 -15.79
N ASP A 164 16.81 -14.47 -16.63
CA ASP A 164 16.53 -14.35 -18.07
C ASP A 164 15.13 -13.78 -18.31
N PHE A 165 14.15 -14.14 -17.47
CA PHE A 165 12.78 -13.59 -17.53
C PHE A 165 12.26 -13.21 -16.14
N LYS A 166 11.54 -12.08 -16.06
CA LYS A 166 10.95 -11.55 -14.82
C LYS A 166 9.47 -11.22 -15.02
N ILE A 167 8.62 -11.68 -14.11
CA ILE A 167 7.19 -11.32 -14.05
C ILE A 167 6.83 -10.83 -12.65
N GLY A 168 6.03 -9.76 -12.57
CA GLY A 168 5.62 -9.15 -11.31
C GLY A 168 4.17 -9.41 -11.01
N VAL A 169 3.85 -9.98 -9.86
CA VAL A 169 2.49 -10.36 -9.45
C VAL A 169 2.06 -9.52 -8.25
N GLY A 170 0.91 -8.85 -8.35
CA GLY A 170 0.40 -8.00 -7.27
C GLY A 170 -0.97 -7.41 -7.56
N SER A 171 -1.41 -6.45 -6.74
CA SER A 171 -2.68 -5.75 -6.93
C SER A 171 -2.51 -4.23 -7.09
N ILE A 172 -3.44 -3.60 -7.82
CA ILE A 172 -3.49 -2.16 -8.05
C ILE A 172 -4.58 -1.54 -7.17
N VAL A 173 -4.14 -0.73 -6.21
CA VAL A 173 -4.95 0.01 -5.24
C VAL A 173 -4.36 1.41 -5.08
N PRO A 174 -5.13 2.47 -4.76
CA PRO A 174 -4.56 3.78 -4.44
C PRO A 174 -3.46 3.68 -3.38
N HIS A 175 -2.40 4.48 -3.53
CA HIS A 175 -1.27 4.47 -2.60
C HIS A 175 -0.64 5.85 -2.45
N HIS A 176 -0.38 6.23 -1.20
CA HIS A 176 0.01 7.59 -0.84
C HIS A 176 1.38 8.07 -1.41
N ILE A 177 2.33 7.16 -1.64
CA ILE A 177 3.68 7.47 -2.15
C ILE A 177 3.77 7.58 -3.69
N PRO A 178 3.43 6.55 -4.49
CA PRO A 178 3.58 6.61 -5.95
C PRO A 178 2.23 6.76 -6.68
N GLY A 179 1.18 7.20 -5.98
CA GLY A 179 -0.18 7.35 -6.49
C GLY A 179 -1.03 6.10 -6.42
N PHE A 180 -0.52 4.99 -6.96
CA PHE A 180 -1.15 3.66 -6.93
C PHE A 180 -0.11 2.61 -6.57
N ALA A 181 -0.50 1.50 -5.95
CA ALA A 181 0.31 0.28 -5.85
C ALA A 181 0.32 -0.48 -7.19
N GLY A 182 1.01 -1.62 -7.25
CA GLY A 182 1.13 -2.38 -8.49
C GLY A 182 2.11 -1.79 -9.52
N GLY A 183 2.19 -2.43 -10.68
CA GLY A 183 3.16 -2.15 -11.73
C GLY A 183 4.60 -2.27 -11.20
N ALA A 184 5.41 -1.26 -11.54
CA ALA A 184 6.81 -1.17 -11.13
C ALA A 184 7.06 -1.16 -9.60
N LYS A 185 6.01 -0.97 -8.77
CA LYS A 185 6.14 -1.01 -7.30
C LYS A 185 6.58 -2.38 -6.78
N ILE A 186 6.31 -3.44 -7.53
CA ILE A 186 6.77 -4.80 -7.21
C ILE A 186 8.30 -4.91 -7.22
N VAL A 187 8.97 -4.00 -7.94
CA VAL A 187 10.44 -3.88 -7.97
C VAL A 187 10.92 -2.90 -6.91
N GLN A 188 10.45 -1.65 -6.96
CA GLN A 188 10.80 -0.60 -6.00
C GLN A 188 9.55 -0.16 -5.24
N PRO A 189 9.43 -0.40 -3.93
CA PRO A 189 10.46 -0.94 -3.04
C PRO A 189 10.56 -2.46 -3.00
N GLY A 190 9.64 -3.20 -3.64
CA GLY A 190 9.40 -4.63 -3.35
C GLY A 190 10.63 -5.54 -3.22
N ILE A 191 11.61 -5.42 -4.12
CA ILE A 191 12.86 -6.19 -4.11
C ILE A 191 14.11 -5.31 -4.15
N SER A 192 14.02 -4.14 -3.51
CA SER A 192 15.10 -3.16 -3.50
C SER A 192 15.67 -2.96 -2.10
N GLY A 193 16.95 -2.60 -2.04
CA GLY A 193 17.67 -2.40 -0.79
C GLY A 193 17.13 -1.25 0.05
N GLU A 194 17.49 -1.25 1.34
CA GLU A 194 17.08 -0.24 2.32
C GLU A 194 17.31 1.19 1.83
N LYS A 195 18.52 1.46 1.31
CA LYS A 195 18.92 2.80 0.85
C LYS A 195 18.07 3.31 -0.31
N THR A 196 17.84 2.48 -1.32
CA THR A 196 16.96 2.83 -2.45
C THR A 196 15.54 3.12 -1.97
N THR A 197 15.04 2.30 -1.04
CA THR A 197 13.72 2.49 -0.42
C THR A 197 13.64 3.80 0.35
N ALA A 198 14.61 4.11 1.20
CA ALA A 198 14.69 5.37 1.93
C ALA A 198 14.64 6.58 0.99
N GLU A 199 15.53 6.63 -0.01
CA GLU A 199 15.66 7.78 -0.90
C GLU A 199 14.41 8.01 -1.76
N THR A 200 13.75 6.95 -2.24
CA THR A 200 12.46 7.10 -2.95
C THR A 200 11.32 7.56 -2.02
N HIS A 201 11.31 7.13 -0.75
CA HIS A 201 10.33 7.61 0.23
C HIS A 201 10.59 9.08 0.60
N LEU A 202 11.86 9.47 0.76
CA LEU A 202 12.27 10.86 0.97
C LEU A 202 11.92 11.76 -0.22
N LEU A 203 12.01 11.25 -1.45
CA LEU A 203 11.52 11.95 -2.64
C LEU A 203 10.02 12.24 -2.54
N SER A 204 9.23 11.29 -2.04
CA SER A 204 7.77 11.43 -1.93
C SER A 204 7.36 12.60 -1.05
N VAL A 205 8.05 12.77 0.08
CA VAL A 205 7.74 13.82 1.05
C VAL A 205 8.31 15.17 0.64
N ARG A 206 8.98 15.32 -0.51
CA ARG A 206 9.28 16.68 -1.02
C ARG A 206 8.00 17.44 -1.39
N ALA A 207 6.92 16.73 -1.72
CA ALA A 207 5.61 17.34 -1.86
C ALA A 207 5.02 17.73 -0.49
N PRO A 208 4.22 18.81 -0.43
CA PRO A 208 3.55 19.22 0.81
C PRO A 208 2.42 18.27 1.22
N ARG A 209 1.92 17.46 0.27
CA ARG A 209 0.84 16.50 0.43
C ARG A 209 1.18 15.20 -0.28
N SER A 210 0.49 14.14 0.14
CA SER A 210 0.60 12.81 -0.46
C SER A 210 0.23 12.82 -1.94
N TYR A 211 0.88 11.94 -2.72
CA TYR A 211 0.53 11.68 -4.10
C TYR A 211 -0.66 10.72 -4.28
N LEU A 212 -1.43 10.40 -3.23
CA LEU A 212 -2.54 9.44 -3.28
C LEU A 212 -3.43 9.65 -4.52
N GLY A 213 -3.49 8.64 -5.40
CA GLY A 213 -4.28 8.68 -6.64
C GLY A 213 -3.72 9.55 -7.78
N ILE A 214 -2.55 10.18 -7.60
CA ILE A 214 -1.84 10.95 -8.64
C ILE A 214 -0.91 10.01 -9.39
N GLU A 215 -1.30 9.63 -10.60
CA GLU A 215 -0.58 8.61 -11.39
C GLU A 215 0.78 9.09 -11.86
N ASP A 216 0.83 10.26 -12.50
CA ASP A 216 2.10 10.86 -12.93
C ASP A 216 2.68 11.73 -11.81
N ASN A 217 3.70 11.19 -11.15
CA ASN A 217 4.43 11.87 -10.09
C ASN A 217 5.92 11.45 -10.10
N PRO A 218 6.83 12.25 -9.49
CA PRO A 218 8.27 11.98 -9.52
C PRO A 218 8.65 10.60 -9.00
N VAL A 219 7.92 10.09 -7.99
CA VAL A 219 8.20 8.78 -7.41
C VAL A 219 7.80 7.68 -8.39
N ARG A 220 6.60 7.74 -8.99
CA ARG A 220 6.16 6.77 -10.01
C ARG A 220 7.13 6.71 -11.20
N GLN A 221 7.60 7.87 -11.67
CA GLN A 221 8.61 7.93 -12.74
C GLN A 221 9.89 7.19 -12.35
N GLU A 222 10.34 7.37 -11.11
CA GLU A 222 11.53 6.69 -10.56
C GLU A 222 11.34 5.18 -10.44
N LEU A 223 10.19 4.73 -9.92
CA LEU A 223 9.82 3.31 -9.85
C LEU A 223 9.87 2.67 -11.24
N ASN A 224 9.22 3.29 -12.22
CA ASN A 224 9.16 2.80 -13.60
C ASN A 224 10.56 2.70 -14.20
N MET A 225 11.42 3.70 -13.98
CA MET A 225 12.80 3.67 -14.46
C MET A 225 13.64 2.56 -13.82
N ILE A 226 13.47 2.32 -12.51
CA ILE A 226 14.16 1.21 -11.83
C ILE A 226 13.69 -0.15 -12.39
N ALA A 227 12.38 -0.31 -12.63
CA ALA A 227 11.85 -1.51 -13.27
C ALA A 227 12.40 -1.71 -14.70
N ASP A 228 12.51 -0.64 -15.50
CA ASP A 228 13.14 -0.69 -16.82
C ASP A 228 14.61 -1.12 -16.73
N LYS A 229 15.36 -0.60 -15.75
CA LYS A 229 16.79 -0.93 -15.54
C LYS A 229 17.05 -2.39 -15.19
N ILE A 230 16.13 -3.05 -14.48
CA ILE A 230 16.26 -4.49 -14.20
C ILE A 230 15.74 -5.37 -15.35
N ASN A 231 15.31 -4.74 -16.46
CA ASN A 231 14.65 -5.37 -17.58
C ASN A 231 13.42 -6.17 -17.12
N MET A 232 12.51 -5.52 -16.39
CA MET A 232 11.25 -6.12 -15.97
C MET A 232 10.38 -6.37 -17.20
N HIS A 233 10.03 -7.64 -17.48
CA HIS A 233 9.43 -7.99 -18.76
C HIS A 233 7.93 -7.80 -18.79
N THR A 234 7.24 -8.28 -17.75
CA THR A 234 5.77 -8.25 -17.68
C THR A 234 5.29 -8.10 -16.25
N ILE A 235 4.03 -7.68 -16.11
CA ILE A 235 3.29 -7.75 -14.85
C ILE A 235 2.03 -8.58 -15.05
N PHE A 236 1.57 -9.19 -13.96
CA PHE A 236 0.23 -9.70 -13.78
C PHE A 236 -0.37 -8.99 -12.56
N ASN A 237 -1.31 -8.08 -12.77
CA ASN A 237 -1.93 -7.34 -11.70
C ASN A 237 -3.44 -7.55 -11.63
N THR A 238 -3.97 -7.58 -10.42
CA THR A 238 -5.42 -7.62 -10.15
C THR A 238 -5.90 -6.30 -9.57
N VAL A 239 -7.19 -6.00 -9.79
CA VAL A 239 -7.92 -5.02 -8.97
C VAL A 239 -8.94 -5.80 -8.15
N LEU A 240 -9.05 -5.48 -6.87
CA LEU A 240 -9.96 -6.15 -5.93
C LEU A 240 -11.13 -5.21 -5.57
N ASN A 241 -12.26 -5.74 -5.17
CA ASN A 241 -13.29 -4.97 -4.48
C ASN A 241 -12.99 -4.87 -2.98
N ARG A 242 -13.84 -4.17 -2.22
CA ARG A 242 -13.68 -4.03 -0.76
C ARG A 242 -13.82 -5.34 0.02
N HIS A 243 -14.29 -6.41 -0.61
CA HIS A 243 -14.41 -7.75 -0.02
C HIS A 243 -13.18 -8.63 -0.32
N GLY A 244 -12.17 -8.09 -0.99
CA GLY A 244 -10.96 -8.83 -1.37
C GLY A 244 -11.16 -9.72 -2.60
N GLU A 245 -12.26 -9.58 -3.33
CA GLU A 245 -12.57 -10.39 -4.51
C GLU A 245 -12.06 -9.70 -5.79
N VAL A 246 -11.56 -10.47 -6.75
CA VAL A 246 -11.02 -9.93 -8.00
C VAL A 246 -12.13 -9.39 -8.89
N VAL A 247 -12.05 -8.11 -9.26
CA VAL A 247 -12.95 -7.45 -10.21
C VAL A 247 -12.38 -7.38 -11.62
N GLY A 248 -11.07 -7.57 -11.77
CA GLY A 248 -10.40 -7.66 -13.06
C GLY A 248 -8.92 -8.01 -12.92
N ALA A 249 -8.36 -8.63 -13.96
CA ALA A 249 -6.95 -8.93 -14.06
C ALA A 249 -6.33 -8.30 -15.33
N PHE A 250 -5.02 -8.04 -15.27
CA PHE A 250 -4.25 -7.34 -16.29
C PHE A 250 -2.89 -7.99 -16.42
N PHE A 251 -2.59 -8.53 -17.59
CA PHE A 251 -1.28 -9.10 -17.92
C PHE A 251 -0.70 -8.38 -19.13
N GLY A 252 0.60 -8.08 -19.10
CA GLY A 252 1.28 -7.47 -20.23
C GLY A 252 2.46 -6.60 -19.87
N ASP A 253 2.71 -5.58 -20.69
CA ASP A 253 3.77 -4.59 -20.47
C ASP A 253 3.60 -3.87 -19.13
N THR A 254 4.74 -3.55 -18.52
CA THR A 254 4.81 -3.03 -17.15
C THR A 254 4.10 -1.69 -16.94
N LYS A 255 3.96 -0.87 -17.98
CA LYS A 255 3.36 0.47 -17.91
C LYS A 255 1.92 0.45 -18.43
N THR A 256 1.70 -0.09 -19.61
CA THR A 256 0.39 -0.06 -20.27
C THR A 256 -0.62 -0.97 -19.60
N ALA A 257 -0.22 -2.18 -19.17
CA ALA A 257 -1.09 -3.05 -18.39
C ALA A 257 -1.40 -2.45 -17.00
N PHE A 258 -0.41 -1.76 -16.40
CA PHE A 258 -0.59 -1.05 -15.14
C PHE A 258 -1.61 0.09 -15.29
N ASN A 259 -1.48 0.92 -16.33
CA ASN A 259 -2.40 2.04 -16.58
C ASN A 259 -3.83 1.54 -16.83
N ALA A 260 -4.01 0.45 -17.58
CA ALA A 260 -5.32 -0.17 -17.75
C ALA A 260 -5.94 -0.62 -16.40
N GLY A 261 -5.12 -1.17 -15.50
CA GLY A 261 -5.54 -1.51 -14.15
C GLY A 261 -5.80 -0.30 -13.25
N VAL A 262 -5.07 0.81 -13.42
CA VAL A 262 -5.33 2.08 -12.72
C VAL A 262 -6.71 2.62 -13.04
N GLU A 263 -7.16 2.54 -14.30
CA GLU A 263 -8.51 2.98 -14.68
C GLU A 263 -9.60 2.19 -13.94
N LEU A 264 -9.47 0.86 -13.84
CA LEU A 264 -10.39 0.04 -13.06
C LEU A 264 -10.27 0.32 -11.55
N SER A 265 -9.05 0.49 -11.05
CA SER A 265 -8.78 0.83 -9.65
C SER A 265 -9.46 2.16 -9.27
N ARG A 266 -9.38 3.19 -10.12
CA ARG A 266 -10.12 4.45 -9.92
C ARG A 266 -11.62 4.20 -9.90
N HIS A 267 -12.16 3.38 -10.79
CA HIS A 267 -13.59 3.08 -10.79
C HIS A 267 -14.06 2.49 -9.46
N VAL A 268 -13.28 1.56 -8.88
CA VAL A 268 -13.57 0.89 -7.60
C VAL A 268 -13.38 1.82 -6.40
N TYR A 269 -12.24 2.48 -6.31
CA TYR A 269 -11.77 3.11 -5.06
C TYR A 269 -11.98 4.62 -5.01
N ALA A 270 -12.25 5.29 -6.14
CA ALA A 270 -12.56 6.71 -6.14
C ALA A 270 -13.97 6.95 -5.63
N THR A 271 -14.07 7.69 -4.53
CA THR A 271 -15.34 7.96 -3.85
C THR A 271 -15.58 9.46 -3.79
N GLU A 272 -16.65 9.92 -4.42
CA GLU A 272 -17.06 11.32 -4.40
C GLU A 272 -17.61 11.68 -3.02
N ILE A 273 -17.06 12.75 -2.43
CA ILE A 273 -17.51 13.30 -1.16
C ILE A 273 -17.88 14.77 -1.42
N PRO A 274 -19.11 15.20 -1.10
CA PRO A 274 -19.64 16.48 -1.59
C PRO A 274 -18.95 17.70 -1.00
N GLU A 275 -18.38 17.59 0.20
CA GLU A 275 -17.67 18.66 0.89
C GLU A 275 -16.62 18.08 1.86
N ALA A 276 -15.56 18.85 2.12
CA ALA A 276 -14.62 18.53 3.19
C ALA A 276 -15.30 18.68 4.56
N ALA A 277 -15.03 17.75 5.48
CA ALA A 277 -15.65 17.72 6.81
C ALA A 277 -14.81 18.45 7.87
N ASP A 278 -15.44 18.92 8.94
CA ASP A 278 -14.73 19.40 10.13
C ASP A 278 -14.12 18.20 10.91
N ILE A 279 -14.79 17.05 10.85
CA ILE A 279 -14.39 15.80 11.50
C ILE A 279 -14.46 14.65 10.49
N VAL A 280 -13.38 13.89 10.35
CA VAL A 280 -13.34 12.65 9.57
C VAL A 280 -13.07 11.47 10.49
N ILE A 281 -13.97 10.48 10.53
CA ILE A 281 -13.81 9.23 11.28
C ILE A 281 -13.41 8.14 10.30
N SER A 282 -12.27 7.49 10.52
CA SER A 282 -11.69 6.55 9.57
C SER A 282 -11.29 5.24 10.23
N SER A 283 -11.66 4.12 9.62
CA SER A 283 -11.08 2.81 9.92
C SER A 283 -9.84 2.54 9.07
N SER A 284 -8.86 1.89 9.66
CA SER A 284 -7.64 1.42 9.00
C SER A 284 -7.80 0.11 8.24
N HIS A 285 -9.00 -0.48 8.19
CA HIS A 285 -9.22 -1.73 7.47
C HIS A 285 -8.95 -1.57 5.95
N PRO A 286 -8.30 -2.53 5.27
CA PRO A 286 -7.75 -3.79 5.79
C PRO A 286 -6.26 -3.71 6.23
N CYS A 287 -5.66 -2.52 6.24
CA CYS A 287 -4.25 -2.29 6.58
C CYS A 287 -4.07 -2.05 8.08
N ASP A 288 -4.34 -3.04 8.93
CA ASP A 288 -4.54 -2.83 10.37
C ASP A 288 -3.72 -3.72 11.33
N LEU A 289 -2.74 -4.48 10.81
CA LEU A 289 -1.84 -5.32 11.63
C LEU A 289 -0.95 -4.49 12.58
N GLU A 290 -0.33 -3.43 12.08
CA GLU A 290 0.52 -2.49 12.81
C GLU A 290 0.32 -1.06 12.28
N PHE A 291 0.76 -0.04 13.04
CA PHE A 291 0.61 1.34 12.59
C PHE A 291 1.42 1.67 11.33
N TRP A 292 2.52 0.96 11.08
CA TRP A 292 3.28 1.00 9.83
C TRP A 292 2.43 0.68 8.59
N GLN A 293 1.28 0.03 8.74
CA GLN A 293 0.28 -0.09 7.68
C GLN A 293 -0.89 0.87 7.89
N ALA A 294 -1.38 1.00 9.12
CA ALA A 294 -2.57 1.77 9.43
C ALA A 294 -2.40 3.27 9.21
N HIS A 295 -1.17 3.80 9.20
CA HIS A 295 -0.91 5.21 8.88
C HIS A 295 -1.40 5.61 7.49
N LYS A 296 -1.59 4.65 6.56
CA LYS A 296 -2.20 4.91 5.25
C LYS A 296 -3.57 5.57 5.37
N THR A 297 -4.26 5.37 6.49
CA THR A 297 -5.53 6.03 6.84
C THR A 297 -5.44 7.56 6.88
N LEU A 298 -4.26 8.11 7.20
CA LEU A 298 -4.05 9.55 7.33
C LEU A 298 -4.33 10.28 6.01
N TYR A 299 -3.88 9.74 4.88
CA TYR A 299 -3.87 10.47 3.60
C TYR A 299 -5.26 10.63 2.95
N PRO A 300 -6.10 9.58 2.85
CA PRO A 300 -7.50 9.73 2.47
C PRO A 300 -8.25 10.66 3.42
N SER A 301 -7.95 10.59 4.72
CA SER A 301 -8.59 11.44 5.73
C SER A 301 -8.19 12.91 5.57
N ASP A 302 -6.92 13.20 5.29
CA ASP A 302 -6.38 14.53 4.97
C ASP A 302 -7.02 15.14 3.70
N LEU A 303 -7.35 14.31 2.70
CA LEU A 303 -8.12 14.79 1.53
C LEU A 303 -9.57 15.15 1.89
N ALA A 304 -10.18 14.41 2.82
CA ALA A 304 -11.59 14.52 3.21
C ALA A 304 -11.89 15.55 4.30
N VAL A 305 -10.86 16.07 4.98
CA VAL A 305 -10.99 16.99 6.11
C VAL A 305 -10.65 18.43 5.71
N LYS A 306 -11.27 19.40 6.38
CA LYS A 306 -10.88 20.81 6.28
C LYS A 306 -9.55 21.05 7.00
N ALA A 307 -8.78 22.04 6.55
CA ALA A 307 -7.61 22.52 7.29
C ALA A 307 -8.01 22.91 8.73
N GLY A 308 -7.23 22.47 9.72
CA GLY A 308 -7.52 22.65 11.15
C GLY A 308 -8.57 21.68 11.72
N GLY A 309 -9.15 20.81 10.89
CA GLY A 309 -10.11 19.79 11.30
C GLY A 309 -9.53 18.69 12.19
N THR A 310 -10.35 17.68 12.49
CA THR A 310 -9.94 16.52 13.28
C THR A 310 -10.13 15.23 12.49
N ILE A 311 -9.07 14.43 12.40
CA ILE A 311 -9.09 13.05 11.92
C ILE A 311 -9.17 12.12 13.13
N ILE A 312 -10.14 11.21 13.17
CA ILE A 312 -10.26 10.15 14.17
C ILE A 312 -9.90 8.84 13.48
N ILE A 313 -8.77 8.25 13.86
CA ILE A 313 -8.33 6.93 13.36
C ILE A 313 -8.75 5.87 14.36
N ALA A 314 -9.48 4.88 13.88
CA ALA A 314 -9.76 3.65 14.61
C ALA A 314 -8.99 2.49 13.98
N THR A 315 -8.08 1.89 14.76
CA THR A 315 -7.23 0.80 14.28
C THR A 315 -6.87 -0.20 15.39
N PRO A 316 -6.98 -1.53 15.18
CA PRO A 316 -6.52 -2.52 16.15
C PRO A 316 -5.01 -2.48 16.38
N CYS A 317 -4.20 -2.51 15.31
CA CYS A 317 -2.72 -2.54 15.38
C CYS A 317 -2.18 -3.61 16.35
N TYR A 318 -2.58 -4.88 16.18
CA TYR A 318 -2.22 -5.99 17.07
C TYR A 318 -0.71 -6.20 17.26
N GLU A 319 0.12 -5.81 16.28
CA GLU A 319 1.59 -5.89 16.33
C GLU A 319 2.26 -4.58 16.79
N GLY A 320 1.47 -3.56 17.19
CA GLY A 320 1.99 -2.30 17.72
C GLY A 320 2.26 -1.24 16.64
N ILE A 321 3.33 -0.44 16.82
CA ILE A 321 3.66 0.67 15.93
C ILE A 321 4.33 0.19 14.64
N ALA A 322 5.50 -0.43 14.78
CA ALA A 322 6.29 -0.94 13.67
C ALA A 322 7.26 -2.02 14.18
N VAL A 323 7.20 -3.25 13.66
CA VAL A 323 8.11 -4.33 14.04
C VAL A 323 9.51 -4.11 13.48
N THR A 324 9.64 -3.71 12.21
CA THR A 324 10.96 -3.52 11.57
C THR A 324 11.62 -2.19 11.92
N HIS A 325 10.81 -1.16 12.16
CA HIS A 325 11.23 0.24 12.30
C HIS A 325 10.97 0.74 13.73
N GLY A 326 11.47 0.00 14.73
CA GLY A 326 11.09 0.19 16.15
C GLY A 326 11.43 1.56 16.74
N GLU A 327 12.45 2.26 16.22
CA GLU A 327 12.87 3.59 16.69
C GLU A 327 12.04 4.72 16.07
N MET A 328 11.07 4.40 15.21
CA MET A 328 10.24 5.37 14.51
C MET A 328 9.54 6.36 15.45
N ALA A 329 9.02 5.87 16.59
CA ALA A 329 8.27 6.70 17.53
C ALA A 329 9.12 7.80 18.20
N ASP A 330 10.45 7.67 18.19
CA ASP A 330 11.35 8.68 18.75
C ASP A 330 11.46 9.91 17.82
N MET A 331 11.26 9.71 16.52
CA MET A 331 11.31 10.77 15.52
C MET A 331 10.00 11.57 15.42
N THR A 332 8.86 10.97 15.80
CA THR A 332 7.54 11.56 15.52
C THR A 332 7.23 12.82 16.33
N CYS A 333 8.02 13.15 17.35
CA CYS A 333 7.87 14.39 18.11
C CYS A 333 8.32 15.65 17.33
N HIS A 334 9.15 15.48 16.31
CA HIS A 334 9.73 16.58 15.53
C HIS A 334 8.79 17.08 14.42
N SER A 335 8.97 18.34 14.02
CA SER A 335 8.29 18.91 12.84
C SER A 335 8.84 18.33 11.54
N SER A 336 8.06 18.41 10.47
CA SER A 336 8.46 17.94 9.14
C SER A 336 9.74 18.64 8.65
N GLN A 337 9.90 19.93 8.97
CA GLN A 337 11.11 20.70 8.64
C GLN A 337 12.33 20.28 9.47
N HIS A 338 12.14 19.98 10.76
CA HIS A 338 13.24 19.56 11.62
C HIS A 338 13.76 18.18 11.21
N LEU A 339 12.85 17.23 10.95
CA LEU A 339 13.21 15.89 10.48
C LEU A 339 14.00 15.92 9.17
N ARG A 340 13.63 16.79 8.22
CA ARG A 340 14.42 16.97 6.99
C ARG A 340 15.84 17.39 7.27
N LYS A 341 16.05 18.34 8.19
CA LYS A 341 17.39 18.77 8.57
C LYS A 341 18.19 17.64 9.22
N MET A 342 17.57 16.83 10.06
CA MET A 342 18.23 15.66 10.65
C MET A 342 18.68 14.67 9.56
N VAL A 343 17.82 14.39 8.59
CA VAL A 343 18.17 13.55 7.43
C VAL A 343 19.31 14.18 6.61
N ASP A 344 19.20 15.46 6.24
CA ASP A 344 20.22 16.16 5.45
C ASP A 344 21.59 16.23 6.16
N ASN A 345 21.59 16.26 7.49
CA ASN A 345 22.80 16.25 8.32
C ASN A 345 23.36 14.83 8.59
N GLY A 346 22.67 13.77 8.17
CA GLY A 346 23.05 12.38 8.47
C GLY A 346 22.87 12.00 9.95
N GLU A 347 21.92 12.62 10.64
CA GLU A 347 21.62 12.40 12.06
C GLU A 347 20.58 11.27 12.27
N VAL A 348 20.06 10.68 11.19
CA VAL A 348 19.05 9.61 11.23
C VAL A 348 19.61 8.32 10.65
N HIS A 349 19.49 7.23 11.40
CA HIS A 349 19.91 5.91 10.94
C HIS A 349 18.88 5.24 10.02
N ASP A 350 17.60 5.33 10.38
CA ASP A 350 16.50 4.73 9.63
C ASP A 350 15.77 5.78 8.79
N GLU A 351 16.32 6.06 7.62
CA GLU A 351 15.78 7.08 6.71
C GLU A 351 14.41 6.69 6.10
N VAL A 352 14.08 5.39 6.06
CA VAL A 352 12.75 4.93 5.62
C VAL A 352 11.71 5.38 6.65
N ALA A 353 11.97 5.13 7.93
CA ALA A 353 11.12 5.58 9.01
C ALA A 353 11.09 7.12 9.11
N ALA A 354 12.22 7.79 8.84
CA ALA A 354 12.29 9.25 8.79
C ALA A 354 11.35 9.84 7.73
N ALA A 355 11.31 9.25 6.53
CA ALA A 355 10.43 9.68 5.46
C ALA A 355 8.95 9.58 5.87
N LEU A 356 8.53 8.48 6.50
CA LEU A 356 7.16 8.36 7.01
C LEU A 356 6.89 9.30 8.18
N ALA A 357 7.83 9.49 9.10
CA ALA A 357 7.70 10.46 10.19
C ALA A 357 7.52 11.90 9.65
N ILE A 358 8.23 12.28 8.58
CA ILE A 358 8.03 13.55 7.87
C ILE A 358 6.60 13.62 7.30
N ALA A 359 6.14 12.56 6.63
CA ALA A 359 4.79 12.52 6.06
C ALA A 359 3.71 12.67 7.15
N TRP A 360 3.89 12.04 8.31
CA TRP A 360 2.96 12.13 9.43
C TRP A 360 3.00 13.51 10.09
N ALA A 361 4.19 14.09 10.23
CA ALA A 361 4.34 15.46 10.71
C ALA A 361 3.62 16.47 9.80
N GLN A 362 3.70 16.31 8.48
CA GLN A 362 2.97 17.17 7.53
C GLN A 362 1.45 17.14 7.76
N VAL A 363 0.87 15.97 8.06
CA VAL A 363 -0.56 15.84 8.42
C VAL A 363 -0.84 16.52 9.76
N LYS A 364 -0.06 16.21 10.81
CA LYS A 364 -0.22 16.82 12.15
C LYS A 364 -0.04 18.34 12.17
N GLU A 365 0.73 18.90 11.25
CA GLU A 365 0.91 20.35 11.10
C GLU A 365 -0.34 21.05 10.55
N ARG A 366 -1.27 20.31 9.94
CA ARG A 366 -2.52 20.82 9.36
C ARG A 366 -3.76 20.40 10.13
N GLU A 367 -3.76 19.19 10.71
CA GLU A 367 -4.91 18.57 11.36
C GLU A 367 -4.60 18.04 12.76
N ALA A 368 -5.63 17.97 13.61
CA ALA A 368 -5.56 17.17 14.83
C ALA A 368 -5.86 15.70 14.51
N VAL A 369 -5.07 14.78 15.08
CA VAL A 369 -5.30 13.34 14.93
C VAL A 369 -5.64 12.73 16.28
N TYR A 370 -6.85 12.20 16.39
CA TYR A 370 -7.35 11.41 17.51
C TYR A 370 -7.23 9.93 17.15
N PHE A 371 -6.86 9.11 18.12
CA PHE A 371 -6.45 7.74 17.86
C PHE A 371 -7.11 6.78 18.84
N VAL A 372 -7.71 5.72 18.30
CA VAL A 372 -8.41 4.69 19.06
C VAL A 372 -7.81 3.34 18.70
N SER A 373 -7.12 2.72 19.64
CA SER A 373 -6.45 1.44 19.44
C SER A 373 -6.46 0.55 20.68
N ASN A 374 -6.61 -0.76 20.48
CA ASN A 374 -6.43 -1.77 21.51
C ASN A 374 -5.01 -2.37 21.52
N GLY A 375 -4.26 -2.24 20.43
CA GLY A 375 -2.91 -2.78 20.28
C GLY A 375 -1.77 -1.79 20.58
N ILE A 376 -2.07 -0.49 20.73
CA ILE A 376 -1.07 0.54 21.04
C ILE A 376 -1.49 1.29 22.31
N GLN A 377 -0.57 1.41 23.27
CA GLN A 377 -0.81 2.09 24.54
C GLN A 377 -0.89 3.62 24.36
N ASP A 378 -1.71 4.28 25.18
CA ASP A 378 -1.92 5.75 25.15
C ASP A 378 -0.61 6.56 25.20
N ALA A 379 0.39 6.09 25.96
CA ALA A 379 1.69 6.73 26.04
C ALA A 379 2.43 6.72 24.70
N ASP A 380 2.35 5.62 23.95
CA ASP A 380 3.01 5.49 22.65
C ASP A 380 2.23 6.21 21.56
N VAL A 381 0.89 6.23 21.62
CA VAL A 381 0.05 7.11 20.80
C VAL A 381 0.44 8.59 21.00
N SER A 382 0.68 8.98 22.24
CA SER A 382 1.11 10.35 22.56
C SER A 382 2.51 10.66 22.00
N LYS A 383 3.45 9.69 22.01
CA LYS A 383 4.77 9.84 21.36
C LYS A 383 4.65 10.02 19.85
N LEU A 384 3.67 9.35 19.20
CA LEU A 384 3.34 9.57 17.79
C LEU A 384 2.83 11.00 17.51
N GLY A 385 2.51 11.77 18.56
CA GLY A 385 1.95 13.12 18.47
C GLY A 385 0.45 13.11 18.19
N PHE A 386 -0.24 12.01 18.52
CA PHE A 386 -1.69 11.89 18.42
C PHE A 386 -2.34 11.96 19.80
N THR A 387 -3.65 12.19 19.83
CA THR A 387 -4.42 12.19 21.08
C THR A 387 -5.12 10.84 21.27
N PRO A 388 -4.77 10.04 22.29
CA PRO A 388 -5.41 8.76 22.53
C PRO A 388 -6.83 8.91 23.09
N PHE A 389 -7.72 8.01 22.70
CA PHE A 389 -9.05 7.84 23.26
C PHE A 389 -9.37 6.35 23.38
N ALA A 390 -10.06 5.97 24.46
CA ALA A 390 -10.41 4.57 24.69
C ALA A 390 -11.51 4.05 23.74
N THR A 391 -12.33 4.94 23.18
CA THR A 391 -13.41 4.57 22.25
C THR A 391 -13.59 5.61 21.15
N VAL A 392 -14.10 5.18 19.99
CA VAL A 392 -14.47 6.08 18.89
C VAL A 392 -15.54 7.09 19.30
N GLN A 393 -16.47 6.72 20.20
CA GLN A 393 -17.49 7.64 20.70
C GLN A 393 -16.85 8.77 21.52
N GLN A 394 -15.92 8.47 22.42
CA GLN A 394 -15.23 9.50 23.20
C GLN A 394 -14.40 10.43 22.32
N ALA A 395 -13.69 9.88 21.32
CA ALA A 395 -12.96 10.68 20.35
C ALA A 395 -13.89 11.60 19.55
N PHE A 396 -15.04 11.08 19.12
CA PHE A 396 -16.06 11.84 18.41
C PHE A 396 -16.65 12.96 19.27
N ASP A 397 -17.03 12.67 20.51
CA ASP A 397 -17.60 13.66 21.43
C ASP A 397 -16.61 14.79 21.72
N ALA A 398 -15.32 14.47 21.89
CA ALA A 398 -14.25 15.45 22.05
C ALA A 398 -14.06 16.31 20.78
N ALA A 399 -14.14 15.70 19.59
CA ALA A 399 -14.03 16.42 18.33
C ALA A 399 -15.23 17.36 18.11
N MET A 400 -16.45 16.93 18.43
CA MET A 400 -17.65 17.76 18.42
C MET A 400 -17.55 18.93 19.40
N ALA A 401 -17.00 18.70 20.60
CA ALA A 401 -16.76 19.77 21.56
C ALA A 401 -15.76 20.83 21.04
N LYS A 402 -14.73 20.40 20.31
CA LYS A 402 -13.74 21.29 19.68
C LYS A 402 -14.33 22.12 18.54
N HIS A 403 -15.08 21.50 17.63
CA HIS A 403 -15.56 22.12 16.39
C HIS A 403 -16.97 22.73 16.49
N GLY A 404 -17.67 22.46 17.59
CA GLY A 404 -19.02 22.97 17.85
C GLY A 404 -20.13 22.06 17.32
N THR A 405 -21.36 22.32 17.76
CA THR A 405 -22.53 21.47 17.49
C THR A 405 -22.98 21.45 16.02
N ALA A 406 -22.49 22.39 15.21
CA ALA A 406 -22.76 22.46 13.77
C ALA A 406 -21.69 21.75 12.91
N ALA A 407 -20.65 21.17 13.52
CA ALA A 407 -19.56 20.50 12.81
C ALA A 407 -20.07 19.42 11.86
N ARG A 408 -19.51 19.38 10.65
CA ARG A 408 -19.85 18.40 9.61
C ARG A 408 -18.92 17.20 9.71
N VAL A 409 -19.47 16.00 9.53
CA VAL A 409 -18.81 14.72 9.83
C VAL A 409 -18.84 13.81 8.62
N THR A 410 -17.69 13.28 8.23
CA THR A 410 -17.54 12.24 7.20
C THR A 410 -17.00 10.97 7.84
N VAL A 411 -17.49 9.81 7.40
CA VAL A 411 -16.98 8.50 7.86
C VAL A 411 -16.39 7.71 6.69
N LEU A 412 -15.16 7.19 6.84
CA LEU A 412 -14.46 6.37 5.87
C LEU A 412 -14.23 4.95 6.44
N THR A 413 -14.85 3.94 5.84
CA THR A 413 -14.86 2.58 6.42
C THR A 413 -13.66 1.72 6.02
N HIS A 414 -12.97 2.04 4.93
CA HIS A 414 -11.81 1.28 4.42
C HIS A 414 -10.71 2.26 3.99
N ALA A 415 -10.41 3.23 4.85
CA ALA A 415 -9.71 4.44 4.43
C ALA A 415 -8.41 4.16 3.66
N PRO A 416 -7.49 3.27 4.09
CA PRO A 416 -6.23 3.00 3.38
C PRO A 416 -6.33 2.70 1.88
N ASP A 417 -7.44 2.11 1.43
CA ASP A 417 -7.67 1.75 0.03
C ASP A 417 -8.53 2.78 -0.72
N MET A 418 -9.11 3.76 -0.02
CA MET A 418 -9.99 4.76 -0.63
C MET A 418 -9.23 5.90 -1.31
N LEU A 419 -9.84 6.44 -2.36
CA LEU A 419 -9.43 7.68 -3.02
C LEU A 419 -10.57 8.71 -2.94
N PRO A 420 -10.66 9.49 -1.85
CA PRO A 420 -11.66 10.56 -1.74
C PRO A 420 -11.49 11.62 -2.83
N ILE A 421 -12.58 11.97 -3.50
CA ILE A 421 -12.66 13.06 -4.47
C ILE A 421 -13.56 14.14 -3.88
N VAL A 422 -12.94 15.23 -3.39
CA VAL A 422 -13.62 16.33 -2.71
C VAL A 422 -13.50 17.61 -3.54
N PRO A 423 -14.60 18.33 -3.82
CA PRO A 423 -14.55 19.61 -4.52
C PRO A 423 -13.65 20.63 -3.80
N GLY A 424 -12.76 21.28 -4.54
CA GLY A 424 -11.90 22.36 -4.02
C GLY A 424 -10.69 21.93 -3.19
N ASN A 425 -10.55 20.65 -2.85
CA ASN A 425 -9.37 20.08 -2.21
C ASN A 425 -8.54 19.31 -3.26
N ARG A 426 -7.51 19.95 -3.83
CA ARG A 426 -6.36 19.28 -4.45
C ARG A 426 -5.07 19.98 -4.08
#